data_AF-A0A9D7HCJ1-F1
#
_entry.id   AF-A0A9D7HCJ1-F1
#
_cell.length_a   1.000
_cell.length_b   1.000
_cell.length_c   1.000
_cell.angle_alpha   90.00
_cell.angle_beta   90.00
_cell.angle_gamma   90.00
#
_symmetry.space_group_name_H-M   'P 1'
#
loop_
_entity.id
_entity.type
_entity.pdbx_description
1 polymer ?
#
loop_
_entity_poly.entity_id
_entity_poly.type
_entity_poly.pdbx_seq_one_letter_code
_entity_poly.pdbx_strand_id
1 'polypeptide(L)'
;MGWTAHFPIANTAQLDAWAGQIDSIEGKFVIEHSGMPDPTQGLESAHFKKILSYLDTGRCWIKLSPRFSKLPLAPFEDTLPFIHALVARRPDRLLYGSDYPHPNYFLPMPNEADLLDLMLLWAPDEGTRLDHAAKRGGIVRIFASAMTRPWSD
;
A
#
# COMPACT_ATOMS: atom_id res chain seq x y z
N MET A 1 -0.42 -3.44 -23.95
CA MET A 1 0.83 -3.70 -23.19
C MET A 1 0.44 -4.06 -21.76
N GLY A 2 0.91 -5.19 -21.22
CA GLY A 2 0.50 -5.72 -19.91
C GLY A 2 1.41 -5.36 -18.72
N TRP A 3 2.33 -4.43 -18.90
CA TRP A 3 3.29 -4.00 -17.86
C TRP A 3 2.72 -2.84 -17.04
N THR A 4 3.11 -2.77 -15.76
CA THR A 4 2.71 -1.69 -14.83
C THR A 4 3.98 -1.00 -14.30
N ALA A 5 4.01 0.34 -14.32
CA ALA A 5 5.10 1.10 -13.73
C ALA A 5 4.92 1.24 -12.21
N HIS A 6 6.00 1.14 -11.45
CA HIS A 6 6.02 1.29 -10.00
C HIS A 6 6.88 2.49 -9.61
N PHE A 7 6.35 3.36 -8.73
CA PHE A 7 7.01 4.59 -8.29
C PHE A 7 7.34 4.50 -6.79
N PRO A 8 8.62 4.29 -6.42
CA PRO A 8 9.08 4.42 -5.05
C PRO A 8 9.23 5.89 -4.67
N ILE A 9 8.19 6.44 -4.02
CA ILE A 9 8.20 7.77 -3.42
C ILE A 9 8.83 7.68 -2.03
N ALA A 10 9.79 8.56 -1.72
CA ALA A 10 10.42 8.67 -0.40
C ALA A 10 9.99 9.91 0.37
N ASN A 11 9.60 10.99 -0.32
CA ASN A 11 9.18 12.27 0.27
C ASN A 11 8.48 13.16 -0.78
N THR A 12 8.01 14.34 -0.34
CA THR A 12 7.34 15.34 -1.18
C THR A 12 8.18 15.83 -2.35
N ALA A 13 9.46 16.13 -2.13
CA ALA A 13 10.33 16.64 -3.18
C ALA A 13 10.49 15.63 -4.33
N GLN A 14 10.58 14.33 -4.01
CA GLN A 14 10.62 13.28 -5.01
C GLN A 14 9.28 13.10 -5.72
N LEU A 15 8.16 13.21 -4.99
CA LEU A 15 6.82 13.17 -5.59
C LEU A 15 6.65 14.30 -6.61
N ASP A 16 7.05 15.52 -6.26
CA ASP A 16 6.98 16.67 -7.14
C ASP A 16 7.88 16.50 -8.37
N ALA A 17 9.09 15.97 -8.17
CA ALA A 17 10.04 15.71 -9.26
C ALA A 17 9.54 14.67 -10.28
N TRP A 18 8.66 13.77 -9.86
CA TRP A 18 8.07 12.72 -10.72
C TRP A 18 6.65 13.01 -11.17
N ALA A 19 6.02 14.08 -10.66
CA ALA A 19 4.61 14.35 -10.92
C ALA A 19 4.31 14.40 -12.43
N GLY A 20 5.15 15.07 -13.22
CA GLY A 20 4.97 15.14 -14.68
C GLY A 20 5.02 13.77 -15.36
N GLN A 21 5.94 12.89 -14.94
CA GLN A 21 6.07 11.54 -15.46
C GLN A 21 4.87 10.67 -15.06
N ILE A 22 4.44 10.74 -13.80
CA ILE A 22 3.26 10.02 -13.30
C ILE A 22 2.01 10.48 -14.06
N ASP A 23 1.85 11.80 -14.24
CA ASP A 23 0.72 12.39 -14.96
C ASP A 23 0.69 11.96 -16.44
N SER A 24 1.86 11.76 -17.05
CA SER A 24 1.98 11.34 -18.46
C SER A 24 1.68 9.85 -18.72
N ILE A 25 1.56 9.01 -17.68
CA ILE A 25 1.23 7.60 -17.86
C ILE A 25 -0.21 7.47 -18.33
N GLU A 26 -0.41 6.85 -19.49
CA GLU A 26 -1.75 6.55 -20.03
C GLU A 26 -2.37 5.29 -19.36
N GLY A 27 -1.54 4.42 -18.81
CA GLY A 27 -1.93 3.14 -18.21
C GLY A 27 -2.16 3.17 -16.69
N LYS A 28 -2.21 1.96 -16.11
CA LYS A 28 -2.17 1.75 -14.67
C LYS A 28 -0.74 1.89 -14.17
N PHE A 29 -0.61 2.35 -12.93
CA PHE A 29 0.67 2.45 -12.24
C PHE A 29 0.49 2.17 -10.75
N VAL A 30 1.60 1.92 -10.05
CA VAL A 30 1.62 1.66 -8.62
C VAL A 30 2.47 2.72 -7.92
N ILE A 31 1.94 3.31 -6.86
CA ILE A 31 2.72 4.07 -5.88
C ILE A 31 3.08 3.12 -4.74
N GLU A 32 4.38 3.04 -4.44
CA GLU A 32 4.92 2.19 -3.39
C GLU A 32 4.80 2.82 -2.01
N HIS A 33 4.94 2.01 -0.97
CA HIS A 33 5.13 2.45 0.43
C HIS A 33 4.05 3.42 0.96
N SER A 34 2.79 3.18 0.61
CA SER A 34 1.65 4.05 0.96
C SER A 34 1.78 5.49 0.45
N GLY A 35 2.73 5.74 -0.49
CA GLY A 35 3.09 7.07 -0.95
C GLY A 35 4.02 7.85 -0.01
N MET A 36 4.52 7.24 1.07
CA MET A 36 5.40 7.88 2.07
C MET A 36 4.90 9.24 2.60
N PRO A 37 3.66 9.36 3.10
CA PRO A 37 3.23 10.58 3.77
C PRO A 37 4.00 10.78 5.08
N ASP A 38 4.13 12.02 5.55
CA ASP A 38 4.69 12.29 6.87
C ASP A 38 3.56 12.30 7.92
N PRO A 39 3.52 11.34 8.88
CA PRO A 39 2.46 11.29 9.89
C PRO A 39 2.33 12.58 10.70
N THR A 40 3.44 13.31 10.87
CA THR A 40 3.48 14.54 11.66
C THR A 40 2.79 15.73 10.97
N GLN A 41 2.59 15.66 9.65
CA GLN A 41 1.92 16.69 8.86
C GLN A 41 0.41 16.44 8.72
N GLY A 42 -0.07 15.26 9.14
CA GLY A 42 -1.47 14.88 9.12
C GLY A 42 -2.07 14.67 7.72
N LEU A 43 -3.35 14.31 7.73
CA LEU A 43 -4.12 13.95 6.51
C LEU A 43 -4.31 15.14 5.55
N GLU A 44 -4.23 16.37 6.07
CA GLU A 44 -4.46 17.57 5.28
C GLU A 44 -3.22 18.07 4.53
N SER A 45 -2.07 17.40 4.70
CA SER A 45 -0.82 17.71 4.02
C SER A 45 -0.98 17.69 2.49
N ALA A 46 -0.31 18.62 1.81
CA ALA A 46 -0.33 18.70 0.35
C ALA A 46 0.16 17.40 -0.30
N HIS A 47 1.16 16.76 0.31
CA HIS A 47 1.70 15.46 -0.12
C HIS A 47 0.63 14.38 -0.12
N PHE A 48 -0.05 14.15 1.02
CA PHE A 48 -1.04 13.09 1.10
C PHE A 48 -2.27 13.37 0.22
N LYS A 49 -2.69 14.63 0.12
CA LYS A 49 -3.74 15.05 -0.83
C LYS A 49 -3.37 14.74 -2.28
N LYS A 50 -2.11 14.89 -2.67
CA LYS A 50 -1.64 14.51 -4.01
C LYS A 50 -1.64 13.00 -4.23
N ILE A 51 -1.30 12.19 -3.21
CA ILE A 51 -1.45 10.73 -3.27
C ILE A 51 -2.92 10.33 -3.45
N LEU A 52 -3.83 10.95 -2.69
CA LEU A 52 -5.27 10.70 -2.83
C LEU A 52 -5.79 11.10 -4.21
N SER A 53 -5.34 12.23 -4.77
CA SER A 53 -5.78 12.63 -6.12
C SER A 53 -5.32 11.66 -7.19
N TYR A 54 -4.14 11.04 -7.05
CA TYR A 54 -3.72 9.94 -7.91
C TYR A 54 -4.62 8.71 -7.76
N LEU A 55 -4.96 8.33 -6.53
CA LEU A 55 -5.85 7.22 -6.25
C LEU A 55 -7.25 7.44 -6.86
N ASP A 56 -7.76 8.67 -6.78
CA ASP A 56 -9.07 9.07 -7.30
C ASP A 56 -9.18 8.88 -8.83
N THR A 57 -8.06 8.95 -9.58
CA THR A 57 -8.05 8.67 -11.04
C THR A 57 -8.50 7.25 -11.39
N GLY A 58 -8.44 6.31 -10.44
CA GLY A 58 -8.71 4.89 -10.66
C GLY A 58 -7.65 4.15 -11.49
N ARG A 59 -6.60 4.83 -11.96
CA ARG A 59 -5.44 4.27 -12.66
C ARG A 59 -4.31 3.90 -11.68
N CYS A 60 -4.22 4.63 -10.57
CA CYS A 60 -3.26 4.38 -9.51
C CYS A 60 -3.68 3.18 -8.65
N TRP A 61 -2.71 2.32 -8.36
CA TRP A 61 -2.73 1.39 -7.25
C TRP A 61 -1.76 1.86 -6.17
N ILE A 62 -2.04 1.55 -4.91
CA ILE A 62 -1.11 1.86 -3.82
C ILE A 62 -0.74 0.57 -3.10
N LYS A 63 0.57 0.33 -2.97
CA LYS A 63 1.10 -0.73 -2.09
C LYS A 63 1.20 -0.20 -0.67
N LEU A 64 0.30 -0.69 0.19
CA LEU A 64 0.29 -0.40 1.61
C LEU A 64 1.51 -1.01 2.27
N SER A 65 2.13 -0.21 3.13
CA SER A 65 3.28 -0.53 3.95
C SER A 65 3.33 0.43 5.13
N PRO A 66 3.79 0.00 6.33
CA PRO A 66 3.98 0.89 7.46
C PRO A 66 5.21 1.79 7.29
N ARG A 67 6.00 1.62 6.21
CA ARG A 67 6.88 2.58 5.48
C ARG A 67 7.30 3.89 6.15
N PHE A 68 6.27 4.62 6.53
CA PHE A 68 6.31 6.03 6.84
C PHE A 68 6.10 6.31 8.33
N SER A 69 5.87 5.26 9.12
CA SER A 69 5.77 5.33 10.58
C SER A 69 7.00 5.98 11.20
N LYS A 70 6.76 6.76 12.24
CA LYS A 70 7.75 7.34 13.14
C LYS A 70 7.89 6.52 14.42
N LEU A 71 7.08 5.47 14.59
CA LEU A 71 7.16 4.56 15.72
C LEU A 71 8.23 3.49 15.48
N PRO A 72 9.04 3.15 16.49
CA PRO A 72 10.14 2.21 16.32
C PRO A 72 9.67 0.74 16.23
N LEU A 73 8.44 0.45 16.64
CA LEU A 73 7.90 -0.91 16.76
C LEU A 73 6.43 -0.96 16.34
N ALA A 74 6.01 -2.14 15.89
CA ALA A 74 4.61 -2.45 15.62
C ALA A 74 3.74 -2.19 16.89
N PRO A 75 2.46 -1.79 16.73
CA PRO A 75 1.67 -1.87 15.49
C PRO A 75 1.67 -0.60 14.61
N PHE A 76 2.64 0.31 14.77
CA PHE A 76 2.78 1.50 13.91
C PHE A 76 1.47 2.31 13.80
N GLU A 77 0.83 2.60 14.94
CA GLU A 77 -0.50 3.20 15.02
C GLU A 77 -0.61 4.56 14.33
N ASP A 78 0.50 5.30 14.23
CA ASP A 78 0.59 6.57 13.51
C ASP A 78 0.34 6.44 12.00
N THR A 79 0.37 5.23 11.46
CA THR A 79 0.00 4.92 10.07
C THR A 79 -1.51 4.78 9.86
N LEU A 80 -2.26 4.42 10.91
CA LEU A 80 -3.67 4.03 10.80
C LEU A 80 -4.55 5.10 10.13
N PRO A 81 -4.47 6.39 10.50
CA PRO A 81 -5.34 7.41 9.88
C PRO A 81 -5.15 7.50 8.36
N PHE A 82 -3.91 7.37 7.88
CA PHE A 82 -3.60 7.45 6.46
C PHE A 82 -4.07 6.19 5.73
N ILE A 83 -3.81 5.02 6.28
CA ILE A 83 -4.22 3.77 5.66
C ILE A 83 -5.75 3.65 5.64
N HIS A 84 -6.43 3.99 6.73
CA HIS A 84 -7.90 4.03 6.76
C HIS A 84 -8.47 5.01 5.74
N ALA A 85 -7.85 6.18 5.56
CA ALA A 85 -8.28 7.11 4.52
C ALA A 85 -8.12 6.52 3.10
N LEU A 86 -7.03 5.78 2.83
CA LEU A 86 -6.83 5.08 1.56
C LEU A 86 -7.87 3.96 1.36
N VAL A 87 -8.08 3.13 2.39
CA VAL A 87 -9.04 2.00 2.39
C VAL A 87 -10.46 2.50 2.21
N ALA A 88 -10.87 3.56 2.92
CA ALA A 88 -12.19 4.16 2.76
C ALA A 88 -12.38 4.79 1.38
N ARG A 89 -11.30 5.32 0.77
CA ARG A 89 -11.38 6.03 -0.51
C ARG A 89 -11.51 5.08 -1.70
N ARG A 90 -10.61 4.11 -1.84
CA ARG A 90 -10.56 3.17 -2.97
C ARG A 90 -9.99 1.83 -2.54
N PRO A 91 -10.75 1.02 -1.76
CA PRO A 91 -10.25 -0.28 -1.33
C PRO A 91 -9.86 -1.11 -2.55
N ASP A 92 -10.67 -1.07 -3.62
CA ASP A 92 -10.47 -1.72 -4.92
C ASP A 92 -9.15 -1.38 -5.67
N ARG A 93 -8.31 -0.50 -5.12
CA ARG A 93 -7.02 -0.06 -5.68
C ARG A 93 -5.82 -0.24 -4.73
N LEU A 94 -5.96 -1.06 -3.69
CA LEU A 94 -4.88 -1.30 -2.74
C LEU A 94 -4.22 -2.67 -2.93
N LEU A 95 -2.95 -2.72 -2.56
CA LEU A 95 -2.07 -3.89 -2.49
C LEU A 95 -1.45 -3.93 -1.09
N TYR A 96 -1.11 -5.11 -0.58
CA TYR A 96 -0.27 -5.25 0.62
C TYR A 96 1.17 -5.60 0.22
N GLY A 97 2.16 -5.09 0.93
CA GLY A 97 3.53 -5.57 0.88
C GLY A 97 4.21 -5.40 2.23
N SER A 98 4.90 -6.43 2.70
CA SER A 98 5.67 -6.34 3.96
C SER A 98 6.93 -5.49 3.80
N ASP A 99 7.46 -5.37 2.59
CA ASP A 99 8.77 -4.77 2.24
C ASP A 99 10.01 -5.56 2.68
N TYR A 100 9.85 -6.87 2.94
CA TYR A 100 10.97 -7.77 3.15
C TYR A 100 12.02 -7.65 2.03
N PRO A 101 13.34 -7.62 2.32
CA PRO A 101 14.01 -7.90 3.59
C PRO A 101 14.28 -6.66 4.48
N HIS A 102 13.47 -5.61 4.39
CA HIS A 102 13.56 -4.39 5.22
C HIS A 102 14.91 -3.65 5.22
N PRO A 103 15.57 -3.45 4.06
CA PRO A 103 16.87 -2.81 4.04
C PRO A 103 16.80 -1.37 4.58
N ASN A 104 17.49 -1.13 5.69
CA ASN A 104 17.68 0.18 6.35
C ASN A 104 16.38 0.92 6.71
N TYR A 105 15.28 0.21 6.92
CA TYR A 105 14.00 0.86 7.21
C TYR A 105 13.55 0.69 8.66
N PHE A 106 13.50 -0.54 9.14
CA PHE A 106 13.13 -0.81 10.53
C PHE A 106 14.37 -1.11 11.37
N LEU A 107 14.51 -0.38 12.47
CA LEU A 107 15.49 -0.67 13.52
C LEU A 107 14.78 -0.57 14.87
N PRO A 108 14.57 -1.69 15.58
CA PRO A 108 15.02 -3.05 15.25
C PRO A 108 14.26 -3.69 14.07
N MET A 109 14.79 -4.81 13.54
CA MET A 109 14.10 -5.63 12.52
C MET A 109 12.75 -6.11 13.06
N PRO A 110 11.63 -5.90 12.34
CA PRO A 110 10.30 -6.26 12.81
C PRO A 110 10.10 -7.76 12.65
N ASN A 111 9.12 -8.28 13.39
CA ASN A 111 8.59 -9.60 13.14
C ASN A 111 7.64 -9.55 11.93
N GLU A 112 7.81 -10.44 10.94
CA GLU A 112 6.92 -10.51 9.76
C GLU A 112 5.46 -10.79 10.13
N ALA A 113 5.21 -11.55 11.20
CA ALA A 113 3.86 -11.83 11.67
C ALA A 113 3.16 -10.56 12.16
N ASP A 114 3.87 -9.72 12.91
CA ASP A 114 3.34 -8.42 13.37
C ASP A 114 3.01 -7.52 12.16
N LEU A 115 3.85 -7.53 11.11
CA LEU A 115 3.59 -6.80 9.87
C LEU A 115 2.38 -7.33 9.10
N LEU A 116 2.14 -8.65 9.14
CA LEU A 116 0.96 -9.26 8.53
C LEU A 116 -0.31 -8.91 9.32
N ASP A 117 -0.23 -8.90 10.65
CA ASP A 117 -1.34 -8.56 11.54
C ASP A 117 -1.80 -7.11 11.38
N LEU A 118 -0.96 -6.21 10.87
CA LEU A 118 -1.38 -4.85 10.46
C LEU A 118 -2.53 -4.87 9.46
N MET A 119 -2.65 -5.90 8.62
CA MET A 119 -3.79 -6.02 7.70
C MET A 119 -5.12 -6.06 8.43
N LEU A 120 -5.18 -6.64 9.63
CA LEU A 120 -6.38 -6.69 10.46
C LEU A 120 -6.75 -5.31 11.01
N LEU A 121 -5.75 -4.47 11.29
CA LEU A 121 -5.95 -3.10 11.75
C LEU A 121 -6.31 -2.15 10.60
N TRP A 122 -5.67 -2.32 9.45
CA TRP A 122 -5.83 -1.48 8.27
C TRP A 122 -7.16 -1.72 7.54
N ALA A 123 -7.59 -2.98 7.45
CA ALA A 123 -8.84 -3.38 6.83
C ALA A 123 -9.58 -4.38 7.73
N PRO A 124 -10.26 -3.91 8.79
CA PRO A 124 -10.95 -4.80 9.74
C PRO A 124 -12.04 -5.63 9.09
N ASP A 125 -12.72 -5.06 8.09
CA ASP A 125 -13.73 -5.77 7.30
C ASP A 125 -13.09 -6.87 6.45
N GLU A 126 -13.55 -8.11 6.67
CA GLU A 126 -13.06 -9.28 5.96
C GLU A 126 -13.41 -9.24 4.46
N GLY A 127 -14.59 -8.70 4.10
CA GLY A 127 -15.00 -8.55 2.71
C GLY A 127 -13.99 -7.72 1.91
N THR A 128 -13.55 -6.60 2.49
CA THR A 128 -12.49 -5.75 1.94
C THR A 128 -11.20 -6.54 1.74
N ARG A 129 -10.79 -7.39 2.67
CA ARG A 129 -9.58 -8.20 2.56
C ARG A 129 -9.69 -9.30 1.49
N LEU A 130 -10.83 -10.00 1.42
CA LEU A 130 -11.04 -11.16 0.53
C LEU A 130 -11.38 -10.79 -0.92
N ASP A 131 -12.08 -9.68 -1.16
CA ASP A 131 -12.47 -9.26 -2.52
C ASP A 131 -11.27 -9.03 -3.45
N HIS A 132 -10.11 -8.74 -2.86
CA HIS A 132 -8.84 -8.58 -3.56
C HIS A 132 -8.14 -9.89 -3.92
N ALA A 133 -8.41 -10.97 -3.21
CA ALA A 133 -7.75 -12.26 -3.40
C ALA A 133 -8.32 -13.01 -4.63
N ALA A 134 -9.62 -12.88 -4.89
CA ALA A 134 -10.33 -13.76 -5.82
C ALA A 134 -10.49 -13.24 -7.25
N LYS A 135 -10.39 -11.92 -7.51
CA LYS A 135 -11.03 -11.34 -8.71
C LYS A 135 -10.14 -10.98 -9.92
N ARG A 136 -8.80 -11.06 -9.88
CA ARG A 136 -7.98 -10.55 -11.00
C ARG A 136 -6.68 -11.35 -11.23
N GLY A 137 -6.72 -12.24 -12.21
CA GLY A 137 -5.55 -13.02 -12.65
C GLY A 137 -4.37 -12.14 -13.05
N GLY A 138 -3.19 -12.44 -12.49
CA GLY A 138 -1.90 -11.91 -12.94
C GLY A 138 -1.06 -11.16 -11.91
N ILE A 139 -1.58 -10.86 -10.71
CA ILE A 139 -0.77 -10.33 -9.60
C ILE A 139 -0.98 -11.24 -8.40
N VAL A 140 0.08 -11.93 -7.97
CA VAL A 140 0.13 -12.67 -6.72
C VAL A 140 -0.22 -11.69 -5.60
N ARG A 141 -1.35 -11.94 -4.91
CA ARG A 141 -1.69 -11.28 -3.64
C ARG A 141 -1.78 -12.39 -2.61
N ILE A 142 -0.99 -12.27 -1.55
CA ILE A 142 -0.90 -13.26 -0.48
C ILE A 142 -2.30 -13.43 0.15
N PHE A 143 -2.84 -14.64 0.07
CA PHE A 143 -3.51 -15.30 1.18
C PHE A 143 -3.10 -16.77 1.15
N ALA A 144 -2.23 -17.16 2.09
CA ALA A 144 -2.09 -18.56 2.45
C ALA A 144 -3.31 -18.92 3.30
N SER A 145 -4.24 -19.71 2.77
CA SER A 145 -5.07 -20.58 3.59
C SER A 145 -4.49 -21.97 3.49
N ALA A 146 -3.90 -22.44 4.59
CA ALA A 146 -3.63 -23.85 4.77
C ALA A 146 -4.98 -24.58 4.89
N MET A 147 -5.31 -25.41 3.90
CA MET A 147 -5.87 -26.78 4.03
C MET A 147 -6.66 -27.19 2.78
N THR A 148 -6.05 -28.14 2.06
CA THR A 148 -6.64 -29.27 1.32
C THR A 148 -7.87 -29.03 0.42
N ARG A 149 -7.67 -29.08 -0.89
CA ARG A 149 -8.24 -30.11 -1.80
C ARG A 149 -7.53 -30.09 -3.16
N PRO A 150 -7.36 -31.26 -3.83
CA PRO A 150 -6.72 -31.34 -5.12
C PRO A 150 -7.66 -30.82 -6.23
N TRP A 151 -7.09 -30.10 -7.19
CA TRP A 151 -7.76 -29.77 -8.44
C TRP A 151 -7.79 -31.02 -9.33
N SER A 152 -8.97 -31.36 -9.86
CA SER A 152 -9.12 -32.27 -10.99
C SER A 152 -9.68 -31.48 -12.18
N ASP A 153 -8.95 -31.57 -13.28
CA ASP A 153 -9.16 -31.23 -14.70
C ASP A 153 -10.05 -30.02 -15.07
#